data_AF-A0A8E2E2V4-F1
#
_entry.id   AF-A0A8E2E2V4-F1
#
_cell.length_a   1.000
_cell.length_b   1.000
_cell.length_c   1.000
_cell.angle_alpha   90.00
_cell.angle_beta   90.00
_cell.angle_gamma   90.00
#
_symmetry.space_group_name_H-M   'P 1'
#
loop_
_entity.id
_entity.type
_entity.pdbx_description
1 polymer ?
#
loop_
_entity_poly.entity_id
_entity_poly.type
_entity_poly.pdbx_seq_one_letter_code
_entity_poly.pdbx_strand_id
1 'polypeptide(L)'
;MTSETSTTVVTANPSLHSSAFLALPRELRDQIYNHIFAIPDHRSTRALRIERRHLTRFTPSPATILLILHHECVLLNRQISSEALEALFKNHNVFFSCGPFVLNRFLALIGEGNGGEGREWLSWLRRMELEWITFPNLRFYPPRRRQRPSELGLNTPLYDSFHSYGYEEEVSWDYEGSDYDDNFYDPHNASVWPEEEVEIKDEYIINASSTYAPETDPITSVSNRWRKEEAEENGRYTIDPSSTSAHGGKADEIDPHNVLFWSREEVESNDQYIIDPSSTAYGDEPKETDPGTFISTYYPFGFSTQYPSSDPSLSTWDDSVLSDSQTALNRLIASEVTPLFTFLASSALNITSITIPLHFISRPKYFSRAASRPDYILPLRARYWVKVVAHAVLLLLSSSPISAPKLREVRIKYIPYDIWASLEPTDDLSKMAKQGFWGDIGDGEGEAFQALHAELAERGVEMGPDELDVDVRFVQWTFENGGEKVGDELLVVMRRADVKESRQILQKEII
;
A
#
# COMPACT_ATOMS: atom_id res chain seq x y z
N MET A 1 -19.77 -24.86 -79.35
CA MET A 1 -18.51 -24.30 -78.81
C MET A 1 -18.84 -22.99 -78.12
N THR A 2 -19.15 -23.04 -76.83
CA THR A 2 -19.33 -21.88 -75.97
C THR A 2 -18.84 -22.30 -74.59
N SER A 3 -17.58 -21.99 -74.30
CA SER A 3 -16.94 -22.27 -73.02
C SER A 3 -17.25 -21.14 -72.06
N GLU A 4 -18.09 -21.40 -71.06
CA GLU A 4 -18.35 -20.51 -69.95
C GLU A 4 -17.23 -20.67 -68.91
N THR A 5 -16.36 -19.67 -68.82
CA THR A 5 -15.39 -19.51 -67.72
C THR A 5 -16.09 -18.83 -66.56
N SER A 6 -16.47 -19.62 -65.55
CA SER A 6 -16.94 -19.11 -64.25
C SER A 6 -15.77 -18.53 -63.45
N THR A 7 -15.65 -17.21 -63.45
CA THR A 7 -14.70 -16.46 -62.62
C THR A 7 -15.29 -16.31 -61.22
N THR A 8 -14.90 -17.18 -60.29
CA THR A 8 -15.22 -17.03 -58.87
C THR A 8 -14.40 -15.87 -58.29
N VAL A 9 -15.05 -14.73 -58.11
CA VAL A 9 -14.52 -13.58 -57.37
C VAL A 9 -14.45 -13.98 -55.89
N VAL A 10 -13.25 -14.30 -55.42
CA VAL A 10 -12.95 -14.41 -53.99
C VAL A 10 -13.01 -13.00 -53.42
N THR A 11 -14.19 -12.59 -52.94
CA THR A 11 -14.33 -11.40 -52.10
C THR A 11 -13.56 -11.67 -50.82
N ALA A 12 -12.33 -11.13 -50.75
CA ALA A 12 -11.59 -11.02 -49.50
C ALA A 12 -12.50 -10.31 -48.51
N ASN A 13 -13.00 -11.06 -47.52
CA ASN A 13 -13.66 -10.46 -46.37
C ASN A 13 -12.70 -9.38 -45.85
N PRO A 14 -13.14 -8.13 -45.66
CA PRO A 14 -12.38 -7.15 -44.90
C PRO A 14 -12.44 -7.60 -43.43
N SER A 15 -11.72 -8.68 -43.13
CA SER A 15 -11.48 -9.18 -41.81
C SER A 15 -10.72 -8.10 -41.09
N LEU A 16 -11.40 -7.50 -40.12
CA LEU A 16 -10.83 -6.91 -38.91
C LEU A 16 -9.62 -6.05 -39.22
N HIS A 17 -9.87 -4.75 -39.38
CA HIS A 17 -8.86 -3.71 -39.18
C HIS A 17 -8.31 -3.85 -37.77
N SER A 18 -7.39 -4.80 -37.64
CA SER A 18 -6.45 -4.96 -36.57
C SER A 18 -5.68 -3.66 -36.56
N SER A 19 -6.05 -2.76 -35.66
CA SER A 19 -5.13 -1.72 -35.22
C SER A 19 -4.04 -2.42 -34.40
N ALA A 20 -3.28 -3.30 -35.05
CA ALA A 20 -2.16 -3.96 -34.43
C ALA A 20 -1.11 -2.89 -34.20
N PHE A 21 -0.85 -2.63 -32.94
CA PHE A 21 0.40 -2.02 -32.51
C PHE A 21 1.55 -2.62 -33.31
N LEU A 22 2.11 -1.82 -34.23
CA LEU A 22 3.21 -2.20 -35.11
C LEU A 22 2.99 -3.47 -35.95
N ALA A 23 1.74 -3.93 -36.15
CA ALA A 23 1.43 -5.19 -36.84
C ALA A 23 2.13 -6.45 -36.25
N LEU A 24 2.60 -6.39 -35.01
CA LEU A 24 3.35 -7.48 -34.38
C LEU A 24 2.40 -8.61 -33.93
N PRO A 25 2.80 -9.89 -33.99
CA PRO A 25 2.10 -10.99 -33.33
C PRO A 25 1.95 -10.78 -31.82
N ARG A 26 0.91 -11.37 -31.20
CA ARG A 26 0.62 -11.18 -29.76
C ARG A 26 1.80 -11.58 -28.89
N GLU A 27 2.50 -12.65 -29.26
CA GLU A 27 3.64 -13.20 -28.53
C GLU A 27 4.80 -12.19 -28.45
N LEU A 28 5.06 -11.46 -29.54
CA LEU A 28 6.08 -10.41 -29.55
C LEU A 28 5.64 -9.19 -28.73
N ARG A 29 4.34 -8.85 -28.73
CA ARG A 29 3.82 -7.77 -27.88
C ARG A 29 3.93 -8.12 -26.40
N ASP A 30 3.63 -9.36 -26.01
CA ASP A 30 3.80 -9.82 -24.62
C ASP A 30 5.26 -9.77 -24.18
N GLN A 31 6.22 -10.08 -25.07
CA GLN A 31 7.65 -9.90 -24.78
C GLN A 31 8.00 -8.42 -24.56
N ILE A 32 7.46 -7.51 -25.38
CA ILE A 32 7.63 -6.07 -25.21
C ILE A 32 7.04 -5.61 -23.87
N TYR A 33 5.82 -6.02 -23.52
CA TYR A 33 5.19 -5.66 -22.25
C TYR A 33 6.01 -6.19 -21.07
N ASN A 34 6.45 -7.45 -21.13
CA ASN A 34 7.27 -8.04 -20.08
C ASN A 34 8.60 -7.32 -19.90
N HIS A 35 9.21 -6.87 -21.00
CA HIS A 35 10.43 -6.07 -20.94
C HIS A 35 10.16 -4.71 -20.31
N ILE A 36 9.12 -3.99 -20.76
CA ILE A 36 8.75 -2.67 -20.23
C ILE A 36 8.50 -2.72 -18.72
N PHE A 37 7.72 -3.70 -18.25
CA PHE A 37 7.41 -3.83 -16.82
C PHE A 37 8.56 -4.38 -15.97
N ALA A 38 9.57 -5.00 -16.59
CA ALA A 38 10.77 -5.45 -15.90
C ALA A 38 11.80 -4.32 -15.70
N ILE A 39 11.67 -3.20 -16.42
CA ILE A 39 12.54 -2.03 -16.23
C ILE A 39 12.18 -1.38 -14.89
N PRO A 40 13.14 -1.25 -13.96
CA PRO A 40 12.92 -0.53 -12.71
C PRO A 40 12.45 0.90 -13.00
N ASP A 41 11.39 1.34 -12.33
CA ASP A 41 10.96 2.72 -12.41
C ASP A 41 11.97 3.59 -11.66
N HIS A 42 12.62 4.49 -12.40
CA HIS A 42 13.66 5.38 -11.87
C HIS A 42 13.07 6.67 -11.29
N ARG A 43 11.75 6.89 -11.43
CA ARG A 43 11.10 8.03 -10.77
C ARG A 43 11.17 7.84 -9.26
N SER A 44 11.28 8.95 -8.54
CA SER A 44 11.21 8.89 -7.08
C SER A 44 9.92 8.21 -6.67
N THR A 45 9.98 7.44 -5.58
CA THR A 45 8.82 6.73 -5.05
C THR A 45 7.62 7.70 -4.92
N ARG A 46 7.87 8.97 -4.55
CA ARG A 46 6.87 10.04 -4.46
C ARG A 46 6.08 10.29 -5.75
N ALA A 47 6.69 10.11 -6.91
CA ALA A 47 6.03 10.28 -8.21
C ALA A 47 5.01 9.18 -8.50
N LEU A 48 5.15 8.00 -7.87
CA LEU A 48 4.30 6.83 -8.11
C LEU A 48 3.07 6.77 -7.20
N ARG A 49 2.81 7.83 -6.43
CA ARG A 49 1.75 7.87 -5.43
C ARG A 49 0.37 7.76 -6.06
N ILE A 50 -0.47 6.92 -5.47
CA ILE A 50 -1.92 6.91 -5.72
C ILE A 50 -2.59 7.64 -4.56
N GLU A 51 -3.32 8.70 -4.88
CA GLU A 51 -3.94 9.59 -3.91
C GLU A 51 -5.46 9.47 -3.94
N ARG A 52 -6.13 9.86 -2.85
CA ARG A 52 -7.60 9.88 -2.78
C ARG A 52 -8.24 10.66 -3.93
N ARG A 53 -7.65 11.80 -4.33
CA ARG A 53 -8.12 12.63 -5.44
C ARG A 53 -8.15 11.90 -6.79
N HIS A 54 -7.28 10.90 -6.99
CA HIS A 54 -7.27 10.12 -8.22
C HIS A 54 -8.54 9.26 -8.32
N LEU A 55 -9.12 8.86 -7.19
CA LEU A 55 -10.31 8.01 -7.14
C LEU A 55 -11.63 8.76 -7.35
N THR A 56 -11.69 10.07 -7.09
CA THR A 56 -12.93 10.87 -7.17
C THR A 56 -13.61 10.81 -8.54
N ARG A 57 -12.81 10.73 -9.61
CA ARG A 57 -13.30 10.66 -11.00
C ARG A 57 -12.84 9.38 -11.69
N PHE A 58 -12.37 8.40 -10.93
CA PHE A 58 -11.85 7.17 -11.49
C PHE A 58 -12.98 6.34 -12.07
N THR A 59 -12.95 6.18 -13.39
CA THR A 59 -13.78 5.20 -14.10
C THR A 59 -12.86 4.05 -14.52
N PRO A 60 -13.10 2.82 -14.04
CA PRO A 60 -12.20 1.71 -14.28
C PRO A 60 -12.20 1.32 -15.77
N SER A 61 -11.02 1.34 -16.36
CA SER A 61 -10.73 0.85 -17.70
C SER A 61 -9.26 0.43 -17.75
N PRO A 62 -8.82 -0.42 -18.70
CA PRO A 62 -7.42 -0.82 -18.73
C PRO A 62 -6.46 0.37 -18.86
N ALA A 63 -6.83 1.38 -19.65
CA ALA A 63 -6.03 2.59 -19.82
C ALA A 63 -5.97 3.45 -18.56
N THR A 64 -7.10 3.64 -17.85
CA THR A 64 -7.11 4.45 -16.61
C THR A 64 -6.43 3.74 -15.44
N ILE A 65 -6.51 2.40 -15.38
CA ILE A 65 -5.76 1.60 -14.41
C ILE A 65 -4.26 1.74 -14.65
N LEU A 66 -3.81 1.51 -15.89
CA LEU A 66 -2.40 1.68 -16.26
C LEU A 66 -1.90 3.11 -16.04
N LEU A 67 -2.74 4.12 -16.30
CA LEU A 67 -2.40 5.51 -15.99
C LEU A 67 -2.20 5.77 -14.50
N ILE A 68 -3.08 5.23 -13.63
CA ILE A 68 -2.95 5.36 -12.17
C ILE A 68 -1.73 4.59 -11.64
N LEU A 69 -1.38 3.47 -12.28
CA LEU A 69 -0.18 2.71 -11.99
C LEU A 69 1.07 3.29 -12.67
N HIS A 70 0.98 4.49 -13.26
CA HIS A 70 2.08 5.22 -13.88
C HIS A 70 2.77 4.44 -15.02
N HIS A 71 2.00 3.70 -15.82
CA HIS A 71 2.48 3.02 -17.01
C HIS A 71 2.01 3.75 -18.28
N GLU A 72 2.35 5.04 -18.39
CA GLU A 72 1.85 5.91 -19.47
C GLU A 72 2.38 5.50 -20.85
N CYS A 73 3.54 4.84 -20.90
CA CYS A 73 4.20 4.42 -22.13
C CYS A 73 3.40 3.40 -22.97
N VAL A 74 2.42 2.70 -22.37
CA VAL A 74 1.58 1.69 -23.04
C VAL A 74 0.15 2.19 -23.32
N LEU A 75 -0.14 3.48 -23.12
CA LEU A 75 -1.47 4.09 -23.31
C LEU A 75 -1.72 4.55 -24.76
N LEU A 76 -1.48 3.66 -25.71
CA LEU A 76 -1.55 4.00 -27.15
C LEU A 76 -2.94 3.73 -27.76
N ASN A 77 -3.59 2.63 -27.35
CA ASN A 77 -4.91 2.20 -27.82
C ASN A 77 -5.56 1.31 -26.75
N ARG A 78 -6.89 1.29 -26.68
CA ARG A 78 -7.69 0.39 -25.84
C ARG A 78 -7.24 -1.07 -25.88
N GLN A 79 -6.97 -1.62 -27.07
CA GLN A 79 -6.49 -3.00 -27.19
C GLN A 79 -5.15 -3.16 -26.47
N ILE A 80 -4.14 -2.35 -26.83
CA ILE A 80 -2.80 -2.37 -26.23
C ILE A 80 -2.87 -2.24 -24.71
N SER A 81 -3.69 -1.32 -24.19
CA SER A 81 -3.86 -1.14 -22.75
C SER A 81 -4.50 -2.37 -22.08
N SER A 82 -5.44 -3.05 -22.74
CA SER A 82 -6.03 -4.30 -22.22
C SER A 82 -5.00 -5.43 -22.18
N GLU A 83 -4.22 -5.61 -23.25
CA GLU A 83 -3.18 -6.64 -23.33
C GLU A 83 -2.03 -6.37 -22.34
N ALA A 84 -1.61 -5.11 -22.22
CA ALA A 84 -0.58 -4.69 -21.28
C ALA A 84 -1.04 -4.84 -19.82
N LEU A 85 -2.29 -4.50 -19.49
CA LEU A 85 -2.84 -4.72 -18.16
C LEU A 85 -2.87 -6.20 -17.80
N GLU A 86 -3.29 -7.05 -18.74
CA GLU A 86 -3.27 -8.50 -18.57
C GLU A 86 -1.85 -9.01 -18.28
N ALA A 87 -0.87 -8.58 -19.07
CA ALA A 87 0.53 -8.95 -18.87
C ALA A 87 1.06 -8.47 -17.51
N LEU A 88 0.80 -7.21 -17.13
CA LEU A 88 1.18 -6.64 -15.84
C LEU A 88 0.64 -7.48 -14.68
N PHE A 89 -0.67 -7.70 -14.64
CA PHE A 89 -1.33 -8.35 -13.51
C PHE A 89 -0.97 -9.84 -13.39
N LYS A 90 -0.85 -10.56 -14.52
CA LYS A 90 -0.51 -12.00 -14.52
C LYS A 90 0.97 -12.26 -14.27
N ASN A 91 1.87 -11.44 -14.81
CA ASN A 91 3.28 -11.78 -14.97
C ASN A 91 4.26 -10.88 -14.21
N HIS A 92 3.80 -9.82 -13.54
CA HIS A 92 4.65 -8.89 -12.80
C HIS A 92 4.22 -8.74 -11.34
N ASN A 93 4.97 -7.94 -10.58
CA ASN A 93 4.64 -7.55 -9.22
C ASN A 93 4.13 -6.11 -9.27
N VAL A 94 2.85 -5.88 -8.98
CA VAL A 94 2.26 -4.55 -9.11
C VAL A 94 2.57 -3.74 -7.87
N PHE A 95 3.29 -2.65 -8.04
CA PHE A 95 3.65 -1.73 -6.96
C PHE A 95 2.49 -0.75 -6.68
N PHE A 96 2.02 -0.73 -5.43
CA PHE A 96 0.98 0.16 -4.96
C PHE A 96 1.55 1.12 -3.93
N SER A 97 1.76 2.36 -4.38
CA SER A 97 2.20 3.44 -3.51
C SER A 97 1.03 4.24 -2.93
N CYS A 98 0.31 3.65 -1.98
CA CYS A 98 -0.84 4.30 -1.35
C CYS A 98 -1.20 3.72 0.02
N GLY A 99 -2.03 4.46 0.75
CA GLY A 99 -2.59 3.98 2.00
C GLY A 99 -3.62 2.87 1.82
N PRO A 100 -3.95 2.12 2.88
CA PRO A 100 -4.87 0.98 2.82
C PRO A 100 -6.26 1.36 2.35
N PHE A 101 -6.78 2.52 2.79
CA PHE A 101 -8.08 3.02 2.32
C PHE A 101 -8.09 3.25 0.80
N VAL A 102 -7.09 3.96 0.29
CA VAL A 102 -6.97 4.27 -1.15
C VAL A 102 -6.84 3.00 -1.96
N LEU A 103 -6.02 2.04 -1.51
CA LEU A 103 -5.87 0.76 -2.17
C LEU A 103 -7.19 -0.03 -2.18
N ASN A 104 -7.85 -0.15 -1.03
CA ASN A 104 -9.11 -0.86 -0.91
C ASN A 104 -10.17 -0.24 -1.83
N ARG A 105 -10.31 1.09 -1.82
CA ARG A 105 -11.27 1.79 -2.68
C ARG A 105 -10.92 1.66 -4.16
N PHE A 106 -9.64 1.74 -4.52
CA PHE A 106 -9.18 1.55 -5.89
C PHE A 106 -9.56 0.16 -6.42
N LEU A 107 -9.26 -0.90 -5.67
CA LEU A 107 -9.60 -2.27 -6.05
C LEU A 107 -11.12 -2.49 -6.07
N ALA A 108 -11.86 -1.95 -5.11
CA ALA A 108 -13.31 -2.02 -5.08
C ALA A 108 -13.95 -1.34 -6.30
N LEU A 109 -13.49 -0.14 -6.67
CA LEU A 109 -13.96 0.56 -7.88
C LEU A 109 -13.70 -0.23 -9.16
N ILE A 110 -12.56 -0.93 -9.26
CA ILE A 110 -12.30 -1.85 -10.39
C ILE A 110 -13.34 -2.97 -10.39
N GLY A 111 -13.59 -3.61 -9.24
CA GLY A 111 -14.54 -4.73 -9.12
C GLY A 111 -16.02 -4.34 -9.33
N GLU A 112 -16.37 -3.09 -9.02
CA GLU A 112 -17.70 -2.48 -9.21
C GLU A 112 -17.96 -2.04 -10.67
N GLY A 113 -16.93 -2.02 -11.52
CA GLY A 113 -17.03 -1.55 -12.91
C GLY A 113 -18.14 -2.21 -13.72
N ASN A 114 -18.79 -1.40 -14.57
CA ASN A 114 -19.87 -1.83 -15.44
C ASN A 114 -19.43 -2.98 -16.37
N GLY A 115 -20.19 -4.08 -16.39
CA GLY A 115 -19.97 -5.18 -17.34
C GLY A 115 -19.17 -6.38 -16.82
N GLY A 116 -18.75 -6.38 -15.56
CA GLY A 116 -18.10 -7.56 -14.94
C GLY A 116 -16.64 -7.80 -15.36
N GLU A 117 -16.16 -7.12 -16.41
CA GLU A 117 -14.76 -7.15 -16.87
C GLU A 117 -13.77 -6.79 -15.75
N GLY A 118 -14.16 -5.86 -14.87
CA GLY A 118 -13.34 -5.47 -13.73
C GLY A 118 -13.00 -6.62 -12.78
N ARG A 119 -13.92 -7.56 -12.56
CA ARG A 119 -13.65 -8.78 -11.78
C ARG A 119 -12.67 -9.71 -12.50
N GLU A 120 -12.75 -9.77 -13.82
CA GLU A 120 -11.78 -10.52 -14.63
C GLU A 120 -10.39 -9.91 -14.50
N TRP A 121 -10.25 -8.58 -14.61
CA TRP A 121 -8.96 -7.90 -14.41
C TRP A 121 -8.41 -8.18 -13.01
N LEU A 122 -9.22 -8.03 -11.96
CA LEU A 122 -8.80 -8.35 -10.59
C LEU A 122 -8.40 -9.82 -10.39
N SER A 123 -9.03 -10.75 -11.11
CA SER A 123 -8.65 -12.17 -11.09
C SER A 123 -7.26 -12.42 -11.69
N TRP A 124 -6.77 -11.50 -12.52
CA TRP A 124 -5.43 -11.56 -13.08
C TRP A 124 -4.36 -11.10 -12.10
N LEU A 125 -4.70 -10.24 -11.12
CA LEU A 125 -3.75 -9.67 -10.17
C LEU A 125 -3.22 -10.76 -9.23
N ARG A 126 -2.00 -11.25 -9.53
CA ARG A 126 -1.39 -12.36 -8.79
C ARG A 126 -0.41 -11.92 -7.72
N ARG A 127 0.29 -10.81 -7.93
CA ARG A 127 1.36 -10.34 -7.04
C ARG A 127 1.27 -8.84 -6.88
N MET A 128 1.40 -8.38 -5.64
CA MET A 128 1.41 -6.97 -5.30
C MET A 128 2.56 -6.65 -4.36
N GLU A 129 3.05 -5.43 -4.45
CA GLU A 129 3.98 -4.81 -3.52
C GLU A 129 3.33 -3.56 -2.94
N LEU A 130 3.35 -3.45 -1.62
CA LEU A 130 2.67 -2.38 -0.90
C LEU A 130 3.71 -1.45 -0.29
N GLU A 131 3.73 -0.18 -0.64
CA GLU A 131 4.58 0.80 0.06
C GLU A 131 3.82 2.11 0.29
N TRP A 132 3.44 2.37 1.54
CA TRP A 132 2.89 3.65 1.93
C TRP A 132 4.02 4.66 2.14
N ILE A 133 4.29 5.44 1.09
CA ILE A 133 5.35 6.45 1.11
C ILE A 133 5.01 7.56 2.09
N THR A 134 3.83 8.18 1.94
CA THR A 134 3.38 9.26 2.82
C THR A 134 2.49 8.72 3.91
N PHE A 135 3.14 8.22 4.96
CA PHE A 135 2.47 7.82 6.18
C PHE A 135 1.65 8.99 6.72
N PRO A 136 0.36 8.80 7.06
CA PRO A 136 -0.51 9.90 7.45
C PRO A 136 -0.10 10.45 8.81
N ASN A 137 -0.33 11.74 9.02
CA ASN A 137 -0.10 12.32 10.32
C ASN A 137 -1.18 11.85 11.31
N LEU A 138 -0.82 10.88 12.16
CA LEU A 138 -1.75 10.29 13.12
C LEU A 138 -2.23 11.28 14.20
N ARG A 139 -1.58 12.42 14.41
CA ARG A 139 -2.11 13.48 15.29
C ARG A 139 -3.47 13.98 14.82
N PHE A 140 -3.71 13.90 13.52
CA PHE A 140 -4.96 14.31 12.89
C PHE A 140 -5.81 13.11 12.48
N TYR A 141 -5.62 11.92 13.07
CA TYR A 141 -6.36 10.72 12.72
C TYR A 141 -7.39 10.31 13.80
N PRO A 142 -8.65 10.01 13.43
CA PRO A 142 -9.25 10.27 12.12
C PRO A 142 -9.25 11.78 11.85
N PRO A 143 -9.26 12.22 10.57
CA PRO A 143 -9.36 13.64 10.23
C PRO A 143 -10.53 14.18 11.01
N ARG A 144 -10.24 15.13 11.92
CA ARG A 144 -11.32 15.80 12.64
C ARG A 144 -12.18 16.39 11.55
N ARG A 145 -13.37 15.81 11.34
CA ARG A 145 -14.43 16.44 10.57
C ARG A 145 -14.51 17.80 11.22
N ARG A 146 -14.06 18.84 10.52
CA ARG A 146 -14.35 20.20 10.96
C ARG A 146 -15.88 20.19 10.98
N GLN A 147 -16.46 19.93 12.16
CA GLN A 147 -17.71 20.52 12.52
C GLN A 147 -17.45 21.95 12.14
N ARG A 148 -18.07 22.41 11.05
CA ARG A 148 -18.11 23.83 10.77
C ARG A 148 -18.39 24.45 12.12
N PRO A 149 -17.69 25.52 12.53
CA PRO A 149 -18.19 26.39 13.57
C PRO A 149 -19.59 26.78 13.08
N SER A 150 -20.58 25.99 13.46
CA SER A 150 -21.94 26.14 13.06
C SER A 150 -22.38 27.30 13.90
N GLU A 151 -22.42 28.47 13.31
CA GLU A 151 -23.35 29.51 13.74
C GLU A 151 -23.18 29.99 15.20
N LEU A 152 -22.04 29.73 15.85
CA LEU A 152 -21.62 30.48 17.02
C LEU A 152 -21.09 31.81 16.50
N GLY A 153 -22.05 32.71 16.22
CA GLY A 153 -21.87 34.08 15.72
C GLY A 153 -21.07 34.97 16.66
N LEU A 154 -19.84 34.58 16.96
CA LEU A 154 -18.88 35.36 17.72
C LEU A 154 -17.85 35.91 16.74
N ASN A 155 -18.04 37.19 16.42
CA ASN A 155 -17.05 38.10 15.86
C ASN A 155 -15.85 38.26 16.82
N THR A 156 -15.23 37.18 17.24
CA THR A 156 -13.94 37.25 17.93
C THR A 156 -12.88 37.44 16.86
N PRO A 157 -12.17 38.58 16.84
CA PRO A 157 -11.11 38.81 15.87
C PRO A 157 -10.08 37.68 16.05
N LEU A 158 -9.87 36.96 14.96
CA LEU A 158 -8.96 35.84 14.80
C LEU A 158 -7.52 36.38 14.96
N TYR A 159 -7.11 36.70 16.19
CA TYR A 159 -5.71 36.97 16.49
C TYR A 159 -4.98 35.64 16.43
N ASP A 160 -4.15 35.59 15.41
CA ASP A 160 -3.32 34.53 14.89
C ASP A 160 -2.28 34.03 15.93
N SER A 161 -2.76 33.35 16.98
CA SER A 161 -1.91 32.83 18.05
C SER A 161 -1.44 31.39 17.79
N PHE A 162 -1.18 31.04 16.52
CA PHE A 162 -0.50 29.79 16.14
C PHE A 162 0.99 30.02 15.91
N HIS A 163 1.65 30.77 16.81
CA HIS A 163 3.11 30.78 16.92
C HIS A 163 3.55 29.75 17.96
N SER A 164 3.38 28.46 17.63
CA SER A 164 4.11 27.39 18.32
C SER A 164 5.46 27.24 17.63
N TYR A 165 6.34 28.22 17.84
CA TYR A 165 7.75 28.13 17.48
C TYR A 165 8.51 27.67 18.72
N GLY A 166 8.70 26.36 18.86
CA GLY A 166 9.57 25.83 19.91
C GLY A 166 9.45 24.32 20.08
N TYR A 167 10.47 23.61 19.60
CA TYR A 167 10.80 22.22 19.95
C TYR A 167 9.94 21.11 19.30
N GLU A 168 9.80 21.13 17.98
CA GLU A 168 9.27 20.00 17.21
C GLU A 168 10.33 18.99 16.72
N GLU A 169 11.60 19.11 17.13
CA GLU A 169 12.66 18.36 16.45
C GLU A 169 12.53 16.84 16.64
N GLU A 170 12.16 16.33 17.82
CA GLU A 170 12.11 14.87 18.04
C GLU A 170 10.79 14.18 17.68
N VAL A 171 9.65 14.88 17.75
CA VAL A 171 8.36 14.31 17.34
C VAL A 171 8.14 14.47 15.83
N SER A 172 8.84 15.39 15.17
CA SER A 172 8.81 15.49 13.70
C SER A 172 9.37 14.24 13.01
N TRP A 173 10.23 13.45 13.65
CA TRP A 173 10.80 12.25 13.01
C TRP A 173 9.80 11.11 12.77
N ASP A 174 8.67 11.10 13.49
CA ASP A 174 7.60 10.13 13.27
C ASP A 174 6.56 10.63 12.24
N TYR A 175 6.67 11.91 11.80
CA TYR A 175 5.76 12.54 10.84
C TYR A 175 6.56 13.11 9.65
N GLU A 176 6.53 12.44 8.49
CA GLU A 176 7.25 12.90 7.30
C GLU A 176 6.71 14.24 6.76
N GLY A 177 7.27 15.35 7.24
CA GLY A 177 7.15 16.68 6.63
C GLY A 177 5.83 17.40 6.85
N SER A 178 5.90 18.73 6.82
CA SER A 178 4.74 19.65 6.91
C SER A 178 3.91 19.72 5.63
N ASP A 179 4.42 19.20 4.52
CA ASP A 179 4.01 19.66 3.19
C ASP A 179 2.99 18.74 2.50
N TYR A 180 2.76 17.53 3.01
CA TYR A 180 1.78 16.62 2.43
C TYR A 180 1.07 15.77 3.48
N ASP A 181 -0.25 15.94 3.56
CA ASP A 181 -1.11 15.11 4.39
C ASP A 181 -2.37 14.75 3.59
N ASP A 182 -2.49 13.46 3.27
CA ASP A 182 -3.64 12.87 2.57
C ASP A 182 -4.95 13.04 3.39
N ASN A 183 -4.85 13.46 4.66
CA ASN A 183 -5.99 13.82 5.49
C ASN A 183 -6.58 15.21 5.19
N PHE A 184 -5.91 16.07 4.41
CA PHE A 184 -6.44 17.40 4.06
C PHE A 184 -7.49 17.38 2.94
N TYR A 185 -7.81 16.22 2.37
CA TYR A 185 -8.86 16.15 1.35
C TYR A 185 -10.26 16.32 1.96
N ASP A 186 -11.03 17.17 1.29
CA ASP A 186 -12.25 17.81 1.80
C ASP A 186 -13.22 16.81 2.49
N PRO A 187 -13.49 16.96 3.80
CA PRO A 187 -14.43 16.11 4.54
C PRO A 187 -15.87 16.16 3.99
N HIS A 188 -16.18 17.08 3.05
CA HIS A 188 -17.47 17.17 2.40
C HIS A 188 -17.81 15.98 1.48
N ASN A 189 -16.85 15.18 1.03
CA ASN A 189 -17.13 13.92 0.33
C ASN A 189 -17.00 12.73 1.28
N ALA A 190 -17.99 12.57 2.16
CA ALA A 190 -18.03 11.50 3.16
C ALA A 190 -17.88 10.08 2.55
N SER A 191 -18.22 9.90 1.26
CA SER A 191 -18.02 8.63 0.55
C SER A 191 -16.55 8.22 0.37
N VAL A 192 -15.61 9.13 0.62
CA VAL A 192 -14.15 8.93 0.50
C VAL A 192 -13.49 8.74 1.86
N TRP A 193 -14.27 8.58 2.93
CA TRP A 193 -13.79 8.22 4.27
C TRP A 193 -14.51 6.95 4.75
N PRO A 194 -13.84 6.09 5.52
CA PRO A 194 -14.54 5.01 6.20
C PRO A 194 -15.61 5.64 7.11
N GLU A 195 -16.83 5.09 7.07
CA GLU A 195 -17.92 5.57 7.93
C GLU A 195 -17.51 5.39 9.40
N GLU A 196 -17.66 6.45 10.20
CA GLU A 196 -17.09 6.58 11.55
C GLU A 196 -17.81 5.68 12.59
N GLU A 197 -18.90 5.02 12.23
CA GLU A 197 -19.73 4.21 13.13
C GLU A 197 -19.24 2.76 13.29
N VAL A 198 -17.92 2.54 13.27
CA VAL A 198 -17.38 1.29 13.82
C VAL A 198 -17.29 1.47 15.33
N GLU A 199 -18.39 1.19 16.03
CA GLU A 199 -18.32 0.87 17.45
C GLU A 199 -17.34 -0.30 17.56
N ILE A 200 -16.13 -0.04 18.06
CA ILE A 200 -15.10 -1.06 18.26
C ILE A 200 -15.64 -1.98 19.36
N LYS A 201 -16.41 -2.98 18.95
CA LYS A 201 -16.71 -4.13 19.79
C LYS A 201 -15.48 -5.00 19.70
N ASP A 202 -14.84 -5.26 20.84
CA ASP A 202 -13.72 -6.19 21.00
C ASP A 202 -14.05 -7.65 20.60
N GLU A 203 -15.20 -7.89 19.95
CA GLU A 203 -15.72 -9.19 19.56
C GLU A 203 -15.19 -9.71 18.21
N TYR A 204 -14.39 -8.93 17.47
CA TYR A 204 -13.66 -9.44 16.30
C TYR A 204 -12.37 -10.18 16.69
N ILE A 205 -12.49 -11.12 17.64
CA ILE A 205 -11.60 -12.28 17.67
C ILE A 205 -12.06 -13.14 16.49
N ILE A 206 -11.23 -13.21 15.45
CA ILE A 206 -11.37 -14.21 14.40
C ILE A 206 -11.50 -15.55 15.12
N ASN A 207 -12.66 -16.21 15.00
CA ASN A 207 -12.88 -17.57 15.52
C ASN A 207 -11.95 -18.55 14.77
N ALA A 208 -10.67 -18.52 15.10
CA ALA A 208 -9.63 -19.46 14.72
C ALA A 208 -9.32 -20.43 15.89
N SER A 209 -10.18 -20.50 16.89
CA SER A 209 -10.13 -21.54 17.91
C SER A 209 -10.59 -22.88 17.33
N SER A 210 -9.63 -23.62 16.80
CA SER A 210 -9.42 -25.05 16.99
C SER A 210 -10.60 -25.79 17.66
N THR A 211 -11.41 -26.48 16.85
CA THR A 211 -12.27 -27.56 17.33
C THR A 211 -11.43 -28.82 17.46
N TYR A 212 -10.59 -28.89 18.50
CA TYR A 212 -10.08 -30.16 19.03
C TYR A 212 -10.89 -30.52 20.27
N ALA A 213 -11.99 -31.22 20.06
CA ALA A 213 -12.62 -32.00 21.13
C ALA A 213 -11.88 -33.35 21.22
N PRO A 214 -11.42 -33.79 22.40
CA PRO A 214 -10.80 -35.10 22.55
C PRO A 214 -11.85 -36.21 22.35
N GLU A 215 -11.55 -37.14 21.47
CA GLU A 215 -12.27 -38.39 21.27
C GLU A 215 -12.39 -39.16 22.59
N THR A 216 -13.63 -39.42 23.03
CA THR A 216 -13.94 -40.50 23.96
C THR A 216 -15.08 -41.34 23.38
N ASP A 217 -14.75 -42.59 23.04
CA ASP A 217 -15.66 -43.66 22.61
C ASP A 217 -16.02 -44.57 23.82
N PRO A 218 -16.96 -45.53 23.71
CA PRO A 218 -18.35 -45.44 23.23
C PRO A 218 -19.33 -46.21 24.15
N ILE A 219 -20.47 -45.65 24.58
CA ILE A 219 -21.50 -46.44 25.31
C ILE A 219 -22.94 -46.08 24.90
N THR A 220 -23.54 -47.01 24.14
CA THR A 220 -24.94 -47.48 24.08
C THR A 220 -26.15 -46.53 24.28
N SER A 221 -26.93 -46.45 23.19
CA SER A 221 -28.35 -46.85 23.10
C SER A 221 -29.49 -45.85 23.37
N VAL A 222 -30.42 -45.83 22.39
CA VAL A 222 -31.90 -45.81 22.53
C VAL A 222 -32.66 -44.46 22.54
N SER A 223 -33.34 -44.24 21.40
CA SER A 223 -34.78 -43.87 21.25
C SER A 223 -35.29 -42.42 21.41
N ASN A 224 -35.75 -41.89 20.26
CA ASN A 224 -37.05 -41.27 19.92
C ASN A 224 -37.70 -40.11 20.72
N ARG A 225 -38.43 -39.29 19.92
CA ARG A 225 -39.51 -38.32 20.22
C ARG A 225 -39.01 -37.00 20.84
N TRP A 226 -39.37 -35.82 20.34
CA TRP A 226 -40.71 -35.24 20.06
C TRP A 226 -40.67 -34.25 18.87
N ARG A 227 -41.59 -34.34 17.88
CA ARG A 227 -42.70 -33.40 17.52
C ARG A 227 -42.31 -31.91 17.45
N LYS A 228 -42.40 -31.19 16.32
CA LYS A 228 -43.52 -30.90 15.39
C LYS A 228 -44.62 -30.03 16.03
N GLU A 229 -44.47 -28.72 15.87
CA GLU A 229 -45.41 -27.56 15.97
C GLU A 229 -44.46 -26.34 15.89
N GLU A 230 -44.46 -25.45 14.91
CA GLU A 230 -45.49 -24.49 14.51
C GLU A 230 -45.29 -24.11 13.04
N ALA A 231 -46.33 -24.31 12.23
CA ALA A 231 -46.51 -23.64 10.95
C ALA A 231 -47.99 -23.32 10.88
N GLU A 232 -48.34 -22.04 11.03
CA GLU A 232 -49.55 -21.37 10.53
C GLU A 232 -49.77 -20.05 11.29
N GLU A 233 -49.09 -18.98 10.89
CA GLU A 233 -49.69 -17.64 10.94
C GLU A 233 -48.91 -16.66 10.06
N ASN A 234 -49.49 -16.34 8.90
CA ASN A 234 -49.59 -14.98 8.34
C ASN A 234 -49.76 -15.01 6.81
N GLY A 235 -51.02 -14.95 6.40
CA GLY A 235 -51.49 -13.73 5.74
C GLY A 235 -50.98 -13.46 4.32
N ARG A 236 -51.65 -14.09 3.36
CA ARG A 236 -51.93 -13.62 1.98
C ARG A 236 -51.70 -12.13 1.72
N TYR A 237 -50.84 -11.85 0.73
CA TYR A 237 -51.09 -10.79 -0.25
C TYR A 237 -50.90 -11.37 -1.66
N THR A 238 -52.00 -11.47 -2.40
CA THR A 238 -52.05 -11.73 -3.84
C THR A 238 -51.82 -10.41 -4.57
N ILE A 239 -50.79 -10.35 -5.43
CA ILE A 239 -50.60 -9.27 -6.39
C ILE A 239 -51.10 -9.77 -7.75
N ASP A 240 -52.02 -9.02 -8.33
CA ASP A 240 -52.64 -9.22 -9.64
C ASP A 240 -51.74 -8.60 -10.73
N PRO A 241 -51.38 -9.32 -11.82
CA PRO A 241 -50.56 -8.77 -12.89
C PRO A 241 -51.43 -8.30 -14.06
N SER A 242 -51.91 -7.06 -14.02
CA SER A 242 -52.41 -6.39 -15.23
C SER A 242 -52.46 -4.86 -15.11
N SER A 243 -51.42 -4.19 -15.60
CA SER A 243 -51.55 -2.83 -16.12
C SER A 243 -50.36 -2.47 -17.02
N THR A 244 -50.47 -2.86 -18.28
CA THR A 244 -49.80 -2.19 -19.41
C THR A 244 -50.29 -0.74 -19.48
N SER A 245 -49.42 0.22 -19.21
CA SER A 245 -49.59 1.60 -19.68
C SER A 245 -48.37 2.00 -20.51
N ALA A 246 -48.65 2.35 -21.76
CA ALA A 246 -47.70 2.82 -22.73
C ALA A 246 -47.36 4.28 -22.45
N HIS A 247 -46.08 4.58 -22.22
CA HIS A 247 -45.51 5.91 -22.41
C HIS A 247 -44.24 5.78 -23.26
N GLY A 248 -44.40 6.09 -24.55
CA GLY A 248 -43.29 6.26 -25.47
C GLY A 248 -42.61 7.59 -25.21
N GLY A 249 -41.40 7.53 -24.64
CA GLY A 249 -40.43 8.62 -24.65
C GLY A 249 -39.35 8.29 -25.66
N LYS A 250 -39.18 9.15 -26.68
CA LYS A 250 -38.09 9.11 -27.64
C LYS A 250 -36.75 9.23 -26.90
N ALA A 251 -35.85 8.28 -27.12
CA ALA A 251 -34.46 8.42 -26.75
C ALA A 251 -33.78 9.28 -27.82
N ASP A 252 -33.34 10.47 -27.42
CA ASP A 252 -32.48 11.30 -28.24
C ASP A 252 -31.09 10.65 -28.34
N GLU A 253 -30.63 10.65 -29.57
CA GLU A 253 -29.37 10.14 -30.10
C GLU A 253 -28.20 10.91 -29.45
N ILE A 254 -27.44 10.23 -28.59
CA ILE A 254 -26.23 10.79 -27.98
C ILE A 254 -25.09 10.68 -28.99
N ASP A 255 -24.64 11.83 -29.49
CA ASP A 255 -23.49 12.04 -30.37
C ASP A 255 -22.18 11.58 -29.69
N PRO A 256 -21.43 10.61 -30.26
CA PRO A 256 -20.19 10.12 -29.66
C PRO A 256 -18.94 10.99 -29.95
N HIS A 257 -19.08 12.17 -30.55
CA HIS A 257 -17.95 13.06 -30.85
C HIS A 257 -17.84 14.25 -29.90
N ASN A 258 -17.49 13.99 -28.64
CA ASN A 258 -16.89 15.03 -27.78
C ASN A 258 -15.97 14.40 -26.72
N VAL A 259 -14.85 13.86 -27.19
CA VAL A 259 -13.66 13.63 -26.36
C VAL A 259 -12.70 14.76 -26.68
N LEU A 260 -12.50 15.66 -25.71
CA LEU A 260 -11.50 16.72 -25.74
C LEU A 260 -10.12 16.10 -25.90
N PHE A 261 -9.59 16.13 -27.12
CA PHE A 261 -8.18 15.92 -27.38
C PHE A 261 -7.41 17.11 -26.82
N TRP A 262 -6.48 16.85 -25.92
CA TRP A 262 -5.36 17.76 -25.68
C TRP A 262 -4.45 17.66 -26.90
N SER A 263 -4.56 18.62 -27.82
CA SER A 263 -3.61 18.78 -28.92
C SER A 263 -2.26 19.20 -28.36
N ARG A 264 -1.28 18.32 -28.54
CA ARG A 264 0.15 18.59 -28.34
C ARG A 264 0.67 19.32 -29.57
N GLU A 265 0.63 20.65 -29.55
CA GLU A 265 1.39 21.51 -30.44
C GLU A 265 2.02 22.64 -29.59
N GLU A 266 3.22 23.07 -29.98
CA GLU A 266 4.12 24.05 -29.34
C GLU A 266 5.09 23.52 -28.26
N VAL A 267 6.05 22.68 -28.65
CA VAL A 267 7.44 22.80 -28.16
C VAL A 267 8.42 22.31 -29.25
N GLU A 268 8.66 23.14 -30.28
CA GLU A 268 9.85 23.05 -31.13
C GLU A 268 10.27 24.45 -31.57
N SER A 269 11.02 25.17 -30.72
CA SER A 269 12.10 26.08 -31.16
C SER A 269 12.90 26.55 -29.95
N ASN A 270 14.11 26.02 -29.77
CA ASN A 270 15.33 26.79 -29.49
C ASN A 270 16.47 25.81 -29.19
N ASP A 271 17.14 25.40 -30.25
CA ASP A 271 18.54 24.99 -30.18
C ASP A 271 19.44 26.23 -30.11
N GLN A 272 20.63 26.02 -29.54
CA GLN A 272 21.85 26.83 -29.60
C GLN A 272 22.13 27.79 -28.44
N TYR A 273 22.84 27.28 -27.43
CA TYR A 273 23.90 28.04 -26.79
C TYR A 273 25.25 27.36 -27.00
N ILE A 274 26.04 27.99 -27.86
CA ILE A 274 27.49 27.80 -28.00
C ILE A 274 28.12 28.51 -26.81
N ILE A 275 28.97 27.78 -26.06
CA ILE A 275 29.81 28.36 -25.01
C ILE A 275 31.09 28.88 -25.66
N ASP A 276 31.29 30.20 -25.63
CA ASP A 276 32.52 30.87 -26.03
C ASP A 276 33.22 31.43 -24.77
N PRO A 277 34.44 30.97 -24.41
CA PRO A 277 35.13 31.40 -23.21
C PRO A 277 36.20 32.45 -23.55
N SER A 278 35.81 33.71 -23.71
CA SER A 278 36.76 34.83 -23.57
C SER A 278 36.06 36.18 -23.44
N SER A 279 36.05 36.74 -22.24
CA SER A 279 35.91 38.20 -22.06
C SER A 279 36.50 38.62 -20.72
N THR A 280 37.72 39.15 -20.82
CA THR A 280 38.44 39.89 -19.79
C THR A 280 37.97 41.34 -19.73
N ALA A 281 38.08 41.90 -18.51
CA ALA A 281 38.31 43.30 -18.19
C ALA A 281 37.12 44.29 -18.22
N TYR A 282 36.70 44.70 -17.02
CA TYR A 282 36.44 46.07 -16.54
C TYR A 282 36.24 45.88 -15.01
N GLY A 283 36.97 46.48 -14.07
CA GLY A 283 37.61 47.79 -14.07
C GLY A 283 36.71 48.77 -13.34
N ASP A 284 36.58 48.65 -12.01
CA ASP A 284 36.04 49.72 -11.15
C ASP A 284 36.57 49.60 -9.71
N GLU A 285 37.22 50.67 -9.26
CA GLU A 285 37.74 50.90 -7.91
C GLU A 285 36.61 51.23 -6.92
N PRO A 286 36.62 50.70 -5.69
CA PRO A 286 35.85 51.28 -4.60
C PRO A 286 36.70 52.29 -3.81
N LYS A 287 36.14 53.50 -3.70
CA LYS A 287 36.66 54.62 -2.90
C LYS A 287 36.74 54.26 -1.41
N GLU A 288 37.84 54.65 -0.80
CA GLU A 288 38.08 54.69 0.63
C GLU A 288 37.01 55.55 1.35
N THR A 289 36.36 54.97 2.36
CA THR A 289 35.70 55.71 3.44
C THR A 289 36.10 55.11 4.78
N ASP A 290 36.73 55.98 5.56
CA ASP A 290 37.14 56.03 6.97
C ASP A 290 37.11 54.80 7.93
N PRO A 291 38.10 54.73 8.84
CA PRO A 291 38.29 53.66 9.80
C PRO A 291 37.59 53.95 11.14
N GLY A 292 36.88 52.96 11.69
CA GLY A 292 36.63 52.93 13.12
C GLY A 292 35.30 52.30 13.53
N THR A 293 35.26 50.97 13.60
CA THR A 293 34.66 50.23 14.72
C THR A 293 35.18 48.79 14.68
N PHE A 294 36.10 48.46 15.58
CA PHE A 294 36.56 47.09 15.81
C PHE A 294 35.45 46.31 16.54
N ILE A 295 34.76 45.41 15.84
CA ILE A 295 34.14 44.23 16.47
C ILE A 295 34.56 43.01 15.65
N SER A 296 35.39 42.20 16.29
CA SER A 296 35.92 40.93 15.83
C SER A 296 34.81 39.86 15.83
N THR A 297 34.23 39.55 14.67
CA THR A 297 33.43 38.34 14.45
C THR A 297 33.55 37.88 13.00
N TYR A 298 34.73 37.35 12.64
CA TYR A 298 34.92 36.51 11.45
C TYR A 298 35.39 35.12 11.90
N TYR A 299 34.43 34.23 12.13
CA TYR A 299 34.66 32.79 12.13
C TYR A 299 34.07 32.23 10.82
N PRO A 300 34.89 31.94 9.80
CA PRO A 300 34.41 31.46 8.50
C PRO A 300 34.06 29.95 8.48
N PHE A 301 34.22 29.26 9.61
CA PHE A 301 33.78 27.87 9.80
C PHE A 301 32.95 27.79 11.08
N GLY A 302 31.68 28.14 10.98
CA GLY A 302 30.70 28.17 12.07
C GLY A 302 30.31 26.79 12.58
N PHE A 303 31.25 26.09 13.21
CA PHE A 303 30.94 25.01 14.16
C PHE A 303 31.09 25.55 15.58
N SER A 304 30.26 26.54 15.94
CA SER A 304 30.04 26.86 17.34
C SER A 304 29.17 25.76 17.93
N THR A 305 29.79 24.91 18.74
CA THR A 305 29.22 23.94 19.68
C THR A 305 28.41 24.62 20.79
N GLN A 306 27.50 25.52 20.42
CA GLN A 306 26.46 26.05 21.29
C GLN A 306 25.14 25.45 20.80
N TYR A 307 24.90 24.18 21.14
CA TYR A 307 23.54 23.85 21.54
C TYR A 307 23.36 24.58 22.87
N PRO A 308 22.55 25.65 22.95
CA PRO A 308 22.14 26.13 24.26
C PRO A 308 21.37 24.96 24.84
N SER A 309 21.97 24.35 25.85
CA SER A 309 21.34 23.39 26.73
C SER A 309 19.86 23.72 26.88
N SER A 310 19.03 22.89 26.27
CA SER A 310 17.58 22.85 26.43
C SER A 310 17.32 23.01 27.91
N ASP A 311 16.57 24.05 28.28
CA ASP A 311 16.21 24.29 29.67
C ASP A 311 15.51 23.02 30.20
N PRO A 312 16.13 22.25 31.12
CA PRO A 312 15.56 20.98 31.60
C PRO A 312 14.28 21.20 32.42
N SER A 313 13.88 22.45 32.67
CA SER A 313 12.67 22.78 33.42
C SER A 313 11.42 23.01 32.56
N LEU A 314 11.51 22.97 31.22
CA LEU A 314 10.45 23.50 30.33
C LEU A 314 9.77 22.53 29.37
N SER A 315 9.88 21.21 29.52
CA SER A 315 8.99 20.29 28.79
C SER A 315 8.68 19.04 29.60
N THR A 316 7.72 19.13 30.51
CA THR A 316 6.91 17.95 30.82
C THR A 316 6.16 17.60 29.54
N TRP A 317 6.68 16.61 28.83
CA TRP A 317 5.97 15.93 27.76
C TRP A 317 4.58 15.59 28.26
N ASP A 318 3.56 16.03 27.55
CA ASP A 318 2.19 15.66 27.89
C ASP A 318 2.00 14.21 27.44
N ASP A 319 2.00 13.28 28.41
CA ASP A 319 1.75 11.84 28.19
C ASP A 319 0.46 11.59 27.40
N SER A 320 -0.47 12.57 27.36
CA SER A 320 -1.67 12.54 26.52
C SER A 320 -1.36 12.30 25.03
N VAL A 321 -0.30 12.91 24.48
CA VAL A 321 0.03 12.85 23.04
C VAL A 321 0.48 11.45 22.62
N LEU A 322 1.20 10.73 23.49
CA LEU A 322 1.66 9.36 23.21
C LEU A 322 0.49 8.37 23.23
N SER A 323 -0.36 8.46 24.26
CA SER A 323 -1.61 7.68 24.35
C SER A 323 -2.51 7.90 23.13
N ASP A 324 -2.58 9.15 22.66
CA ASP A 324 -3.33 9.52 21.46
C ASP A 324 -2.76 8.87 20.21
N SER A 325 -1.42 8.81 20.05
CA SER A 325 -0.80 8.20 18.87
C SER A 325 -1.03 6.69 18.76
N GLN A 326 -1.01 5.97 19.89
CA GLN A 326 -1.31 4.54 19.91
C GLN A 326 -2.77 4.27 19.58
N THR A 327 -3.66 5.06 20.19
CA THR A 327 -5.08 4.99 19.95
C THR A 327 -5.39 5.31 18.48
N ALA A 328 -4.72 6.32 17.91
CA ALA A 328 -4.85 6.68 16.50
C ALA A 328 -4.33 5.59 15.56
N LEU A 329 -3.19 4.96 15.88
CA LEU A 329 -2.68 3.81 15.12
C LEU A 329 -3.68 2.65 15.16
N ASN A 330 -4.16 2.26 16.33
CA ASN A 330 -5.14 1.19 16.48
C ASN A 330 -6.44 1.49 15.69
N ARG A 331 -6.92 2.73 15.74
CA ARG A 331 -8.06 3.18 14.91
C ARG A 331 -7.76 3.01 13.43
N LEU A 332 -6.61 3.46 12.94
CA LEU A 332 -6.22 3.31 11.54
C LEU A 332 -6.16 1.82 11.12
N ILE A 333 -5.61 0.96 11.97
CA ILE A 333 -5.58 -0.49 11.71
C ILE A 333 -7.00 -1.05 11.61
N ALA A 334 -7.89 -0.65 12.52
CA ALA A 334 -9.28 -1.12 12.53
C ALA A 334 -10.10 -0.57 11.35
N SER A 335 -9.95 0.71 10.99
CA SER A 335 -10.76 1.40 9.98
C SER A 335 -10.26 1.23 8.55
N GLU A 336 -8.97 0.99 8.33
CA GLU A 336 -8.39 0.95 6.97
C GLU A 336 -7.66 -0.36 6.66
N VAL A 337 -6.74 -0.80 7.53
CA VAL A 337 -5.95 -2.02 7.27
C VAL A 337 -6.83 -3.27 7.34
N THR A 338 -7.66 -3.40 8.37
CA THR A 338 -8.51 -4.58 8.55
C THR A 338 -9.52 -4.74 7.40
N PRO A 339 -10.23 -3.68 6.95
CA PRO A 339 -11.09 -3.77 5.77
C PRO A 339 -10.33 -4.10 4.49
N LEU A 340 -9.13 -3.56 4.28
CA LEU A 340 -8.30 -3.93 3.14
C LEU A 340 -8.02 -5.44 3.16
N PHE A 341 -7.48 -5.99 4.24
CA PHE A 341 -7.16 -7.43 4.30
C PHE A 341 -8.40 -8.32 4.26
N THR A 342 -9.54 -7.84 4.75
CA THR A 342 -10.84 -8.51 4.59
C THR A 342 -11.24 -8.55 3.10
N PHE A 343 -11.06 -7.45 2.37
CA PHE A 343 -11.28 -7.41 0.92
C PHE A 343 -10.28 -8.29 0.16
N LEU A 344 -9.00 -8.28 0.54
CA LEU A 344 -7.97 -9.17 -0.04
C LEU A 344 -8.25 -10.66 0.24
N ALA A 345 -8.96 -10.96 1.33
CA ALA A 345 -9.42 -12.30 1.64
C ALA A 345 -10.60 -12.77 0.77
N SER A 346 -11.26 -11.85 0.06
CA SER A 346 -12.41 -12.18 -0.79
C SER A 346 -12.00 -12.98 -2.03
N SER A 347 -12.92 -13.79 -2.54
CA SER A 347 -12.73 -14.61 -3.75
C SER A 347 -12.63 -13.81 -5.05
N ALA A 348 -12.82 -12.48 -5.00
CA ALA A 348 -12.69 -11.61 -6.15
C ALA A 348 -11.23 -11.48 -6.64
N LEU A 349 -10.28 -11.74 -5.74
CA LEU A 349 -8.85 -11.61 -6.01
C LEU A 349 -8.17 -12.98 -6.01
N ASN A 350 -7.18 -13.14 -6.90
CA ASN A 350 -6.37 -14.36 -6.99
C ASN A 350 -4.92 -14.06 -6.62
N ILE A 351 -4.74 -13.32 -5.52
CA ILE A 351 -3.43 -12.90 -5.05
C ILE A 351 -2.71 -14.11 -4.47
N THR A 352 -1.53 -14.38 -5.02
CA THR A 352 -0.65 -15.47 -4.63
C THR A 352 0.53 -15.00 -3.79
N SER A 353 0.94 -13.73 -3.94
CA SER A 353 2.03 -13.14 -3.17
C SER A 353 1.78 -11.67 -2.86
N ILE A 354 2.08 -11.27 -1.63
CA ILE A 354 2.08 -9.87 -1.18
C ILE A 354 3.49 -9.55 -0.68
N THR A 355 4.07 -8.47 -1.17
CA THR A 355 5.36 -7.94 -0.72
C THR A 355 5.15 -6.70 0.13
N ILE A 356 5.69 -6.68 1.35
CA ILE A 356 5.50 -5.62 2.34
C ILE A 356 6.88 -5.17 2.86
N PRO A 357 7.16 -3.86 2.93
CA PRO A 357 8.37 -3.36 3.57
C PRO A 357 8.23 -3.45 5.08
N LEU A 358 9.32 -3.81 5.73
CA LEU A 358 9.46 -3.69 7.18
C LEU A 358 10.81 -3.02 7.45
N HIS A 359 10.87 -2.20 8.49
CA HIS A 359 12.04 -1.36 8.74
C HIS A 359 12.77 -1.77 10.02
N PHE A 360 14.10 -1.83 9.96
CA PHE A 360 14.94 -1.87 11.16
C PHE A 360 15.50 -0.48 11.49
N ILE A 361 15.74 -0.25 12.77
CA ILE A 361 16.39 0.96 13.27
C ILE A 361 17.82 0.68 13.69
N SER A 362 18.65 1.72 13.68
CA SER A 362 20.02 1.63 14.16
C SER A 362 20.08 1.33 15.66
N ARG A 363 21.11 0.62 16.12
CA ARG A 363 21.30 0.23 17.53
C ARG A 363 21.33 1.43 18.50
N PRO A 364 22.05 2.55 18.23
CA PRO A 364 22.02 3.75 19.06
C PRO A 364 20.61 4.35 19.17
N LYS A 365 19.85 4.34 18.07
CA LYS A 365 18.48 4.84 18.06
C LYS A 365 17.56 3.91 18.85
N TYR A 366 17.75 2.59 18.73
CA TYR A 366 17.10 1.61 19.58
C TYR A 366 17.38 1.87 21.07
N PHE A 367 18.65 1.96 21.49
CA PHE A 367 18.98 2.17 22.90
C PHE A 367 18.48 3.51 23.45
N SER A 368 18.56 4.58 22.63
CA SER A 368 18.03 5.89 22.99
C SER A 368 16.52 5.85 23.19
N ARG A 369 15.78 5.17 22.30
CA ARG A 369 14.32 4.99 22.42
C ARG A 369 13.94 4.04 23.56
N ALA A 370 14.65 2.95 23.75
CA ALA A 370 14.41 2.03 24.86
C ALA A 370 14.61 2.71 26.23
N ALA A 371 15.60 3.60 26.35
CA ALA A 371 15.84 4.36 27.57
C ALA A 371 14.81 5.48 27.82
N SER A 372 14.34 6.14 26.77
CA SER A 372 13.41 7.29 26.89
C SER A 372 11.93 6.90 26.82
N ARG A 373 11.60 5.81 26.10
CA ARG A 373 10.24 5.39 25.73
C ARG A 373 10.15 3.85 25.62
N PRO A 374 10.18 3.12 26.76
CA PRO A 374 10.22 1.65 26.75
C PRO A 374 9.00 1.01 26.08
N ASP A 375 7.84 1.66 26.09
CA ASP A 375 6.62 1.14 25.42
C ASP A 375 6.57 1.44 23.91
N TYR A 376 7.52 2.24 23.40
CA TYR A 376 7.54 2.77 22.03
C TYR A 376 8.93 2.71 21.39
N ILE A 377 9.60 1.58 21.60
CA ILE A 377 10.95 1.32 21.10
C ILE A 377 11.03 1.55 19.58
N LEU A 378 10.08 0.97 18.84
CA LEU A 378 9.99 1.15 17.39
C LEU A 378 9.39 2.51 17.01
N PRO A 379 9.86 3.16 15.93
CA PRO A 379 9.19 4.30 15.31
C PRO A 379 7.76 3.98 14.90
N LEU A 380 6.90 4.99 14.85
CA LEU A 380 5.47 4.82 14.58
C LEU A 380 5.20 4.09 13.26
N ARG A 381 5.93 4.45 12.20
CA ARG A 381 5.82 3.80 10.89
C ARG A 381 6.26 2.34 10.90
N ALA A 382 7.29 1.98 11.66
CA ALA A 382 7.72 0.60 11.80
C ALA A 382 6.63 -0.23 12.51
N ARG A 383 6.04 0.31 13.59
CA ARG A 383 4.92 -0.32 14.32
C ARG A 383 3.70 -0.53 13.41
N TYR A 384 3.38 0.44 12.57
CA TYR A 384 2.33 0.29 11.57
C TYR A 384 2.61 -0.88 10.62
N TRP A 385 3.81 -0.97 10.05
CA TRP A 385 4.15 -2.06 9.14
C TRP A 385 4.18 -3.42 9.83
N VAL A 386 4.58 -3.49 11.11
CA VAL A 386 4.43 -4.71 11.92
C VAL A 386 2.97 -5.18 11.93
N LYS A 387 2.01 -4.29 12.20
CA LYS A 387 0.58 -4.61 12.17
C LYS A 387 0.13 -5.08 10.78
N VAL A 388 0.57 -4.40 9.71
CA VAL A 388 0.24 -4.78 8.32
C VAL A 388 0.79 -6.16 7.95
N VAL A 389 2.05 -6.46 8.32
CA VAL A 389 2.67 -7.78 8.12
C VAL A 389 1.89 -8.84 8.90
N ALA A 390 1.51 -8.57 10.15
CA ALA A 390 0.70 -9.50 10.93
C ALA A 390 -0.63 -9.83 10.24
N HIS A 391 -1.34 -8.84 9.70
CA HIS A 391 -2.56 -9.08 8.90
C HIS A 391 -2.29 -9.91 7.64
N ALA A 392 -1.16 -9.71 6.97
CA ALA A 392 -0.79 -10.52 5.80
C ALA A 392 -0.45 -11.98 6.17
N VAL A 393 0.22 -12.20 7.30
CA VAL A 393 0.51 -13.54 7.82
C VAL A 393 -0.78 -14.25 8.26
N LEU A 394 -1.71 -13.55 8.92
CA LEU A 394 -3.04 -14.10 9.23
C LEU A 394 -3.80 -14.48 7.96
N LEU A 395 -3.70 -13.67 6.91
CA LEU A 395 -4.27 -13.98 5.60
C LEU A 395 -3.66 -15.25 5.00
N LEU A 396 -2.34 -15.43 5.13
CA LEU A 396 -1.59 -16.61 4.70
C LEU A 396 -1.98 -17.87 5.49
N LEU A 397 -2.22 -17.75 6.79
CA LEU A 397 -2.54 -18.87 7.68
C LEU A 397 -4.04 -19.24 7.68
N SER A 398 -4.91 -18.35 7.20
CA SER A 398 -6.35 -18.60 7.13
C SER A 398 -6.65 -19.90 6.37
N SER A 399 -7.17 -20.88 7.10
CA SER A 399 -7.40 -22.24 6.60
C SER A 399 -8.84 -22.48 6.13
N SER A 400 -9.65 -21.43 5.99
CA SER A 400 -11.07 -21.55 5.67
C SER A 400 -11.29 -22.29 4.33
N PRO A 401 -11.80 -23.53 4.33
CA PRO A 401 -11.86 -24.36 3.13
C PRO A 401 -12.88 -23.86 2.09
N ILE A 402 -13.78 -22.98 2.49
CA ILE A 402 -14.95 -22.57 1.69
C ILE A 402 -14.68 -21.27 0.91
N SER A 403 -13.77 -20.41 1.40
CA SER A 403 -13.54 -19.10 0.77
C SER A 403 -12.15 -18.52 1.03
N ALA A 404 -11.19 -19.29 1.57
CA ALA A 404 -9.89 -18.70 1.87
C ALA A 404 -9.18 -18.20 0.60
N PRO A 405 -8.59 -17.00 0.66
CA PRO A 405 -7.74 -16.49 -0.41
C PRO A 405 -6.57 -17.43 -0.63
N LYS A 406 -6.15 -17.54 -1.89
CA LYS A 406 -5.03 -18.41 -2.31
C LYS A 406 -3.67 -17.75 -2.08
N LEU A 407 -3.51 -17.01 -0.98
CA LEU A 407 -2.23 -16.41 -0.66
C LEU A 407 -1.25 -17.55 -0.37
N ARG A 408 -0.19 -17.64 -1.18
CA ARG A 408 0.80 -18.71 -1.08
C ARG A 408 2.02 -18.28 -0.28
N GLU A 409 2.38 -17.01 -0.41
CA GLU A 409 3.54 -16.48 0.28
C GLU A 409 3.38 -14.99 0.64
N VAL A 410 3.94 -14.63 1.79
CA VAL A 410 4.13 -13.24 2.22
C VAL A 410 5.62 -12.95 2.13
N ARG A 411 5.99 -11.90 1.40
CA ARG A 411 7.37 -11.46 1.23
C ARG A 411 7.57 -10.20 2.05
N ILE A 412 8.58 -10.17 2.91
CA ILE A 412 8.93 -9.00 3.71
C ILE A 412 10.27 -8.49 3.19
N LYS A 413 10.29 -7.25 2.69
CA LYS A 413 11.52 -6.52 2.39
C LYS A 413 11.96 -5.79 3.65
N TYR A 414 12.93 -6.36 4.35
CA TYR A 414 13.47 -5.79 5.58
C TYR A 414 14.61 -4.82 5.26
N ILE A 415 14.32 -3.53 5.35
CA ILE A 415 15.15 -2.44 4.83
C ILE A 415 15.49 -1.43 5.93
N PRO A 416 16.59 -0.67 5.81
CA PRO A 416 16.95 0.33 6.81
C PRO A 416 15.88 1.43 6.92
N TYR A 417 15.56 1.85 8.15
CA TYR A 417 14.61 2.94 8.40
C TYR A 417 15.15 4.30 7.95
N ASP A 418 16.44 4.55 8.21
CA ASP A 418 17.13 5.81 7.90
C ASP A 418 18.59 5.55 7.51
N ILE A 419 19.31 6.61 7.15
CA ILE A 419 20.72 6.54 6.74
C ILE A 419 21.64 6.03 7.87
N TRP A 420 21.25 6.19 9.14
CA TRP A 420 22.08 5.68 10.24
C TRP A 420 21.97 4.17 10.34
N ALA A 421 20.76 3.63 10.17
CA ALA A 421 20.55 2.18 10.09
C ALA A 421 21.31 1.55 8.90
N SER A 422 21.51 2.28 7.80
CA SER A 422 22.26 1.76 6.65
C SER A 422 23.77 1.81 6.75
N LEU A 423 24.30 2.67 7.63
CA LEU A 423 25.75 2.79 7.88
C LEU A 423 26.25 1.84 8.96
N GLU A 424 25.35 1.15 9.66
CA GLU A 424 25.72 0.22 10.71
C GLU A 424 26.24 -1.11 10.17
N PRO A 425 27.15 -1.77 10.89
CA PRO A 425 27.60 -3.10 10.53
C PRO A 425 26.43 -4.10 10.60
N THR A 426 26.13 -4.72 9.46
CA THR A 426 24.98 -5.63 9.23
C THR A 426 25.24 -7.05 9.76
N ASP A 427 25.94 -7.15 10.89
CA ASP A 427 26.31 -8.41 11.54
C ASP A 427 25.05 -9.18 11.98
N ASP A 428 24.01 -8.49 12.47
CA ASP A 428 22.77 -9.13 12.90
C ASP A 428 21.94 -9.58 11.69
N LEU A 429 21.81 -8.78 10.63
CA LEU A 429 21.18 -9.24 9.38
C LEU A 429 21.85 -10.51 8.84
N SER A 430 23.19 -10.54 8.82
CA SER A 430 23.96 -11.70 8.39
C SER A 430 23.75 -12.91 9.32
N LYS A 431 23.62 -12.69 10.63
CA LYS A 431 23.29 -13.72 11.62
C LYS A 431 21.88 -14.26 11.39
N MET A 432 20.89 -13.39 11.19
CA MET A 432 19.49 -13.75 10.91
C MET A 432 19.35 -14.56 9.62
N ALA A 433 20.08 -14.20 8.56
CA ALA A 433 20.09 -14.98 7.32
C ALA A 433 20.69 -16.39 7.51
N LYS A 434 21.66 -16.56 8.41
CA LYS A 434 22.30 -17.86 8.69
C LYS A 434 21.53 -18.72 9.69
N GLN A 435 20.99 -18.10 10.74
CA GLN A 435 20.28 -18.78 11.82
C GLN A 435 18.80 -18.99 11.49
N GLY A 436 18.27 -18.25 10.51
CA GLY A 436 16.87 -18.25 10.16
C GLY A 436 16.05 -17.34 11.07
N PHE A 437 14.75 -17.27 10.75
CA PHE A 437 13.78 -16.40 11.41
C PHE A 437 13.51 -16.76 12.88
N TRP A 438 13.68 -18.02 13.25
CA TRP A 438 13.36 -18.57 14.58
C TRP A 438 14.49 -18.46 15.61
N GLY A 439 15.64 -17.93 15.21
CA GLY A 439 16.82 -17.83 16.07
C GLY A 439 16.72 -16.72 17.10
N ASP A 440 17.84 -16.48 17.79
CA ASP A 440 18.00 -15.29 18.63
C ASP A 440 18.17 -14.05 17.74
N ILE A 441 17.06 -13.32 17.57
CA ILE A 441 16.90 -12.21 16.61
C ILE A 441 17.75 -10.97 17.01
N GLY A 442 18.34 -10.93 18.20
CA GLY A 442 19.22 -9.83 18.63
C GLY A 442 18.47 -8.52 18.89
N ASP A 443 19.15 -7.61 19.60
CA ASP A 443 18.62 -6.29 19.93
C ASP A 443 18.78 -5.30 18.76
N GLY A 444 17.85 -4.36 18.60
CA GLY A 444 17.93 -3.32 17.56
C GLY A 444 17.41 -3.80 16.20
N GLU A 445 18.28 -4.40 15.38
CA GLU A 445 17.91 -4.91 14.04
C GLU A 445 16.88 -6.04 14.10
N GLY A 446 16.73 -6.72 15.24
CA GLY A 446 15.71 -7.75 15.42
C GLY A 446 14.35 -7.26 15.89
N GLU A 447 14.27 -6.03 16.40
CA GLU A 447 13.14 -5.55 17.21
C GLU A 447 11.81 -5.58 16.45
N ALA A 448 11.82 -5.28 15.15
CA ALA A 448 10.59 -5.29 14.35
C ALA A 448 10.00 -6.70 14.18
N PHE A 449 10.85 -7.73 14.11
CA PHE A 449 10.39 -9.11 14.08
C PHE A 449 9.91 -9.58 15.46
N GLN A 450 10.60 -9.20 16.54
CA GLN A 450 10.12 -9.49 17.90
C GLN A 450 8.72 -8.89 18.13
N ALA A 451 8.50 -7.64 17.70
CA ALA A 451 7.19 -7.00 17.73
C ALA A 451 6.14 -7.73 16.86
N LEU A 452 6.54 -8.26 15.70
CA LEU A 452 5.67 -9.09 14.85
C LEU A 452 5.28 -10.41 15.53
N HIS A 453 6.21 -11.07 16.21
CA HIS A 453 5.92 -12.26 17.01
C HIS A 453 4.93 -11.96 18.13
N ALA A 454 5.15 -10.87 18.87
CA ALA A 454 4.23 -10.43 19.92
C ALA A 454 2.83 -10.14 19.37
N GLU A 455 2.73 -9.45 18.22
CA GLU A 455 1.45 -9.14 17.57
C GLU A 455 0.67 -10.39 17.15
N LEU A 456 1.36 -11.38 16.59
CA LEU A 456 0.71 -12.63 16.18
C LEU A 456 0.32 -13.48 17.38
N ALA A 457 1.14 -13.51 18.43
CA ALA A 457 0.82 -14.19 19.68
C ALA A 457 -0.40 -13.56 20.38
N GLU A 458 -0.52 -12.23 20.41
CA GLU A 458 -1.70 -11.52 20.93
C GLU A 458 -2.99 -11.92 20.21
N ARG A 459 -2.88 -12.28 18.92
CA ARG A 459 -3.99 -12.75 18.08
C ARG A 459 -4.19 -14.27 18.12
N GLY A 460 -3.51 -14.97 19.03
CA GLY A 460 -3.62 -16.42 19.23
C GLY A 460 -2.93 -17.25 18.15
N VAL A 461 -1.94 -16.70 17.45
CA VAL A 461 -1.14 -17.42 16.46
C VAL A 461 0.27 -17.62 16.99
N GLU A 462 0.60 -18.87 17.30
CA GLU A 462 1.94 -19.27 17.69
C GLU A 462 2.78 -19.51 16.45
N MET A 463 3.63 -18.54 16.09
CA MET A 463 4.56 -18.73 14.98
C MET A 463 5.59 -19.80 15.36
N GLY A 464 5.49 -20.96 14.71
CA GLY A 464 6.44 -22.06 14.81
C GLY A 464 6.83 -22.62 13.44
N PRO A 465 7.94 -23.39 13.39
CA PRO A 465 8.41 -24.03 12.15
C PRO A 465 7.40 -25.04 11.58
N ASP A 466 6.46 -25.52 12.40
CA ASP A 466 5.40 -26.45 11.99
C ASP A 466 4.27 -25.75 11.21
N GLU A 467 4.09 -24.44 11.39
CA GLU A 467 3.01 -23.67 10.73
C GLU A 467 3.51 -22.88 9.53
N LEU A 468 4.75 -22.35 9.62
CA LEU A 468 5.33 -21.47 8.62
C LEU A 468 6.71 -21.97 8.16
N ASP A 469 6.85 -22.13 6.85
CA ASP A 469 8.14 -22.27 6.17
C ASP A 469 8.68 -20.87 5.87
N VAL A 470 9.87 -20.54 6.40
CA VAL A 470 10.45 -19.19 6.32
C VAL A 470 11.82 -19.26 5.67
N ASP A 471 11.93 -18.70 4.46
CA ASP A 471 13.19 -18.54 3.71
C ASP A 471 13.72 -17.12 3.91
N VAL A 472 14.91 -16.98 4.52
CA VAL A 472 15.55 -15.69 4.76
C VAL A 472 16.75 -15.55 3.84
N ARG A 473 16.74 -14.50 3.01
CA ARG A 473 17.84 -14.20 2.08
C ARG A 473 18.46 -12.86 2.39
N PHE A 474 19.78 -12.86 2.55
CA PHE A 474 20.55 -11.63 2.64
C PHE A 474 20.70 -11.01 1.25
N VAL A 475 20.35 -9.74 1.13
CA VAL A 475 20.46 -8.96 -0.11
C VAL A 475 21.50 -7.87 0.14
N GLN A 476 22.71 -8.13 -0.35
CA GLN A 476 23.78 -7.15 -0.25
C GLN A 476 23.47 -5.94 -1.13
N TRP A 477 23.60 -4.75 -0.56
CA TRP A 477 23.44 -3.52 -1.31
C TRP A 477 24.60 -3.34 -2.30
N THR A 478 24.26 -2.97 -3.53
CA THR A 478 25.22 -2.66 -4.59
C THR A 478 24.68 -1.48 -5.39
N PHE A 479 25.53 -0.77 -6.14
CA PHE A 479 25.04 0.31 -7.03
C PHE A 479 24.07 -0.16 -8.12
N GLU A 480 24.10 -1.46 -8.47
CA GLU A 480 23.23 -2.04 -9.50
C GLU A 480 21.87 -2.48 -8.95
N ASN A 481 21.83 -3.01 -7.73
CA ASN A 481 20.61 -3.53 -7.09
C ASN A 481 20.01 -2.56 -6.07
N GLY A 482 20.81 -1.62 -5.59
CA GLY A 482 20.47 -0.64 -4.58
C GLY A 482 19.53 0.38 -5.18
N GLY A 483 18.27 0.34 -4.75
CA GLY A 483 17.31 1.38 -5.08
C GLY A 483 17.71 2.72 -4.47
N GLU A 484 16.72 3.59 -4.28
CA GLU A 484 16.93 4.93 -3.70
C GLU A 484 17.52 4.88 -2.28
N LYS A 485 17.34 3.77 -1.56
CA LYS A 485 17.84 3.58 -0.19
C LYS A 485 19.16 2.81 -0.19
N VAL A 486 20.14 3.37 0.52
CA VAL A 486 21.43 2.72 0.78
C VAL A 486 21.27 1.75 1.94
N GLY A 487 21.98 0.62 1.91
CA GLY A 487 22.10 -0.32 3.03
C GLY A 487 21.66 -1.75 2.67
N ASP A 488 22.29 -2.74 3.29
CA ASP A 488 21.92 -4.14 3.07
C ASP A 488 20.49 -4.42 3.56
N GLU A 489 19.86 -5.43 2.96
CA GLU A 489 18.47 -5.77 3.22
C GLU A 489 18.33 -7.27 3.51
N LEU A 490 17.22 -7.66 4.13
CA LEU A 490 16.78 -9.07 4.15
C LEU A 490 15.49 -9.22 3.36
N LEU A 491 15.45 -10.22 2.49
CA LEU A 491 14.20 -10.71 1.92
C LEU A 491 13.75 -11.93 2.72
N VAL A 492 12.67 -11.78 3.49
CA VAL A 492 12.04 -12.89 4.23
C VAL A 492 10.82 -13.35 3.45
N VAL A 493 10.76 -14.63 3.10
CA VAL A 493 9.64 -15.24 2.40
C VAL A 493 8.97 -16.25 3.31
N MET A 494 7.78 -15.92 3.77
CA MET A 494 6.94 -16.77 4.61
C MET A 494 5.95 -17.53 3.75
N ARG A 495 5.86 -18.85 3.95
CA ARG A 495 4.91 -19.76 3.30
C ARG A 495 4.22 -20.59 4.36
N ARG A 496 3.03 -21.10 4.04
CA ARG A 496 2.41 -22.12 4.89
C ARG A 496 3.26 -23.39 4.83
N ALA A 497 3.59 -23.96 5.99
CA ALA A 497 4.26 -25.24 6.03
C ALA A 497 3.38 -26.32 5.38
N ASP A 498 3.93 -27.06 4.41
CA ASP A 498 3.23 -28.19 3.82
C ASP A 498 3.11 -29.30 4.88
N VAL A 499 1.89 -29.52 5.38
CA VAL A 499 1.54 -30.54 6.41
C VAL A 499 1.94 -31.99 6.03
N LYS A 500 2.53 -32.21 4.85
CA LYS A 500 2.66 -33.52 4.20
C LYS A 500 3.92 -34.32 4.48
N GLU A 501 5.03 -33.73 4.95
CA GLU A 501 6.27 -34.52 5.16
C GLU A 501 6.49 -34.96 6.61
N SER A 502 6.11 -34.16 7.61
CA SER A 502 6.35 -34.53 9.03
C SER A 502 5.57 -35.77 9.46
N ARG A 503 4.38 -36.03 8.90
CA ARG A 503 3.61 -37.26 9.17
C ARG A 503 4.22 -38.51 8.52
N GLN A 504 4.91 -38.39 7.39
CA GLN A 504 5.52 -39.55 6.72
C GLN A 504 6.85 -39.96 7.37
N ILE A 505 7.59 -39.00 7.94
CA ILE A 505 8.82 -39.30 8.68
C ILE A 505 8.47 -39.99 10.01
N LEU A 506 7.47 -39.50 10.75
CA LEU A 506 7.00 -40.14 11.98
C LEU A 506 6.39 -41.54 11.73
N GLN A 507 5.72 -41.76 10.59
CA GLN A 507 5.22 -43.10 10.24
C GLN A 507 6.34 -44.07 9.82
N LYS A 508 7.50 -43.58 9.36
CA LYS A 508 8.65 -44.43 9.03
C LYS A 508 9.54 -44.75 10.23
N GLU A 509 9.48 -43.98 11.31
CA GLU A 509 10.22 -44.29 12.56
C GLU A 509 9.43 -45.18 13.54
N ILE A 510 8.13 -45.38 13.32
CA ILE A 510 7.27 -46.23 14.16
C ILE A 510 7.15 -47.68 13.61
N ILE A 511 7.70 -47.97 12.42
CA ILE A 511 7.78 -49.31 11.82
C ILE A 511 9.23 -49.80 11.86
#